data_AF-A0A848TBF1-F1
#
_entry.id   AF-A0A848TBF1-F1
#
_cell.length_a   1.000
_cell.length_b   1.000
_cell.length_c   1.000
_cell.angle_alpha   90.00
_cell.angle_beta   90.00
_cell.angle_gamma   90.00
#
_symmetry.space_group_name_H-M   'P 1'
#
loop_
_entity.id
_entity.type
_entity.pdbx_description
1 polymer ?
#
loop_
_entity_poly.entity_id
_entity_poly.type
_entity_poly.pdbx_seq_one_letter_code
_entity_poly.pdbx_strand_id
1 'polypeptide(L)'
;IRQVRDPSLRRHYGDEVNRLRQDLFGGQRAAARTGGGGFRPRGRFGGEQPAQPMVETKASALAAAGAPFEEQLREAVILATLVQRPALVTDFVADLERLETSQPEHEAVRTALIAAEDAGKDELERLCGAHALEKIFAPRHVRISPGLRPDVPDDTAQMVVAEEFAKLTARRGARREIEDALRDVEGLVDEGLTWRLGQAAEAVNQSSLGAREDRTEYDLGPNGARMKRDEKSAFDALVSKINYTKRGGRGA
;
A
#
# COMPACT_ATOMS: atom_id res chain seq x y z
N ILE A 1 6.63 26.54 -20.13
CA ILE A 1 7.13 27.94 -19.96
C ILE A 1 8.07 28.40 -21.08
N ARG A 2 9.01 27.57 -21.59
CA ARG A 2 9.94 27.97 -22.68
C ARG A 2 9.28 28.31 -24.03
N GLN A 3 8.01 27.95 -24.23
CA GLN A 3 7.24 28.27 -25.44
C GLN A 3 6.50 29.63 -25.38
N VAL A 4 6.48 30.31 -24.21
CA VAL A 4 5.92 31.66 -24.10
C VAL A 4 6.92 32.65 -24.69
N ARG A 5 6.58 33.26 -25.83
CA ARG A 5 7.45 34.18 -26.57
C ARG A 5 7.62 35.55 -25.89
N ASP A 6 6.63 35.98 -25.10
CA ASP A 6 6.67 37.25 -24.37
C ASP A 6 7.46 37.13 -23.05
N PRO A 7 8.54 37.90 -22.85
CA PRO A 7 9.37 37.84 -21.65
C PRO A 7 8.64 38.22 -20.35
N SER A 8 7.69 39.15 -20.41
CA SER A 8 6.97 39.68 -19.25
C SER A 8 5.97 38.65 -18.72
N LEU A 9 5.21 38.04 -19.63
CA LEU A 9 4.29 36.95 -19.33
C LEU A 9 5.05 35.71 -18.88
N ARG A 10 6.17 35.38 -19.51
CA ARG A 10 6.98 34.22 -19.13
C ARG A 10 7.50 34.32 -17.70
N ARG A 11 7.85 35.53 -17.25
CA ARG A 11 8.26 35.80 -15.88
C ARG A 11 7.08 35.65 -14.92
N HIS A 12 5.96 36.30 -15.20
CA HIS A 12 4.77 36.21 -14.36
C HIS A 12 4.24 34.77 -14.20
N TYR A 13 4.12 34.03 -15.30
CA TYR A 13 3.72 32.61 -15.27
C TYR A 13 4.81 31.71 -14.66
N GLY A 14 6.09 32.07 -14.78
CA GLY A 14 7.18 31.36 -14.10
C GLY A 14 7.12 31.52 -12.59
N ASP A 15 6.82 32.73 -12.13
CA ASP A 15 6.68 33.08 -10.72
C ASP A 15 5.44 32.41 -10.10
N GLU A 16 4.30 32.40 -10.81
CA GLU A 16 3.08 31.71 -10.37
C GLU A 16 3.23 30.19 -10.34
N VAL A 17 3.93 29.59 -11.31
CA VAL A 17 4.23 28.15 -11.28
C VAL A 17 5.15 27.79 -10.12
N ASN A 18 6.12 28.65 -9.80
CA ASN A 18 6.99 28.45 -8.63
C ASN A 18 6.22 28.60 -7.32
N ARG A 19 5.29 29.55 -7.25
CA ARG A 19 4.40 29.73 -6.10
C ARG A 19 3.50 28.52 -5.88
N LEU A 20 2.83 28.04 -6.93
CA LEU A 20 2.02 26.81 -6.87
C LEU A 20 2.85 25.59 -6.48
N ARG A 21 4.11 25.52 -6.93
CA ARG A 21 5.05 24.46 -6.51
C ARG A 21 5.41 24.57 -5.03
N GLN A 22 5.63 25.77 -4.52
CA GLN A 22 5.88 25.99 -3.10
C GLN A 22 4.64 25.70 -2.26
N ASP A 23 3.45 26.02 -2.72
CA ASP A 23 2.20 25.75 -2.00
C ASP A 23 1.87 24.25 -1.97
N LEU A 24 2.21 23.50 -3.03
CA LEU A 24 1.95 22.06 -3.13
C LEU A 24 3.04 21.17 -2.50
N PHE A 25 4.31 21.59 -2.55
CA PHE A 25 5.45 20.76 -2.15
C PHE A 25 6.34 21.41 -1.09
N GLY A 26 6.13 22.69 -0.77
CA GLY A 26 6.80 23.37 0.33
C GLY A 26 6.11 22.99 1.64
N GLY A 27 6.63 21.96 2.32
CA GLY A 27 6.19 21.62 3.66
C GLY A 27 6.14 22.86 4.56
N GLN A 28 5.03 23.02 5.30
CA GLN A 28 4.77 24.14 6.20
C GLN A 28 5.96 24.38 7.15
N ARG A 29 6.87 25.28 6.77
CA ARG A 29 7.72 25.99 7.73
C ARG A 29 7.00 27.29 8.04
N ALA A 30 6.09 27.22 9.01
CA ALA A 30 5.53 28.39 9.64
C ALA A 30 6.68 29.22 10.22
N ALA A 31 7.00 30.33 9.54
CA ALA A 31 7.84 31.37 10.05
C ALA A 31 7.07 32.11 11.16
N ALA A 32 7.28 31.71 12.41
CA ALA A 32 6.90 32.52 13.57
C ALA A 32 8.05 33.49 13.88
N ARG A 33 7.91 34.74 13.43
CA ARG A 33 8.53 35.89 14.09
C ARG A 33 7.44 36.59 14.88
N THR A 34 7.58 36.68 16.21
CA THR A 34 7.30 37.85 17.06
C THR A 34 7.52 37.46 18.54
N GLY A 35 8.20 38.32 19.31
CA GLY A 35 8.00 38.43 20.76
C GLY A 35 9.09 37.83 21.66
N GLY A 36 9.76 38.69 22.42
CA GLY A 36 10.83 38.34 23.35
C GLY A 36 10.36 37.70 24.66
N GLY A 37 11.34 37.24 25.45
CA GLY A 37 11.14 36.75 26.81
C GLY A 37 12.10 35.62 27.12
N GLY A 38 13.17 35.92 27.86
CA GLY A 38 14.21 34.94 28.20
C GLY A 38 13.72 33.88 29.18
N PHE A 39 14.13 32.64 28.93
CA PHE A 39 14.22 31.60 29.95
C PHE A 39 15.42 30.71 29.63
N ARG A 40 16.43 30.74 30.51
CA ARG A 40 17.58 29.83 30.48
C ARG A 40 17.37 28.74 31.54
N PRO A 41 17.38 27.46 31.16
CA PRO A 41 17.89 26.43 32.02
C PRO A 41 19.17 25.82 31.46
N ARG A 42 20.19 25.84 32.30
CA ARG A 42 21.51 25.23 32.16
C ARG A 42 21.33 23.73 32.38
N GLY A 43 21.62 22.89 31.37
CA GLY A 43 21.44 21.45 31.48
C GLY A 43 22.12 20.69 30.34
N ARG A 44 23.21 20.02 30.69
CA ARG A 44 24.12 19.18 29.91
C ARG A 44 23.42 17.92 29.36
N PHE A 45 23.69 17.58 28.09
CA PHE A 45 23.93 16.25 27.47
C PHE A 45 23.37 16.18 26.03
N GLY A 46 24.20 15.65 25.12
CA GLY A 46 24.08 15.74 23.65
C GLY A 46 22.76 15.23 23.10
N GLY A 47 22.14 16.04 22.24
CA GLY A 47 20.92 15.69 21.53
C GLY A 47 21.23 14.88 20.28
N GLU A 48 20.80 13.62 20.27
CA GLU A 48 20.39 12.95 19.05
C GLU A 48 19.31 13.80 18.36
N GLN A 49 19.58 14.20 17.12
CA GLN A 49 18.56 14.74 16.25
C GLN A 49 17.48 13.65 16.04
N PRO A 50 16.17 13.96 16.17
CA PRO A 50 15.15 13.00 15.79
C PRO A 50 15.32 12.69 14.30
N ALA A 51 15.69 11.44 14.01
CA ALA A 51 15.85 10.93 12.65
C ALA A 51 14.57 11.19 11.87
N GLN A 52 14.69 11.92 10.76
CA GLN A 52 13.58 12.14 9.85
C GLN A 52 13.11 10.80 9.26
N PRO A 53 11.79 10.61 9.04
CA PRO A 53 11.25 9.32 8.63
C PRO A 53 11.79 8.89 7.26
N MET A 54 12.66 7.87 7.26
CA MET A 54 13.17 7.18 6.05
C MET A 54 12.10 6.34 5.31
N VAL A 55 10.82 6.60 5.56
CA VAL A 55 9.71 5.81 5.00
C VAL A 55 9.56 6.11 3.51
N GLU A 56 9.72 7.37 3.13
CA GLU A 56 9.52 7.83 1.74
C GLU A 56 10.63 7.32 0.79
N THR A 57 11.87 7.19 1.28
CA THR A 57 12.98 6.68 0.46
C THR A 57 12.93 5.15 0.29
N LYS A 58 12.36 4.41 1.25
CA LYS A 58 12.19 2.96 1.16
C LYS A 58 11.03 2.55 0.27
N ALA A 59 9.95 3.34 0.26
CA ALA A 59 8.86 3.18 -0.68
C ALA A 59 9.35 3.34 -2.13
N SER A 60 10.25 4.29 -2.42
CA SER A 60 10.82 4.46 -3.77
C SER A 60 11.76 3.34 -4.20
N ALA A 61 12.53 2.72 -3.29
CA ALA A 61 13.39 1.59 -3.64
C ALA A 61 12.60 0.29 -3.88
N LEU A 62 11.55 0.04 -3.08
CA LEU A 62 10.60 -1.05 -3.33
C LEU A 62 9.80 -0.81 -4.63
N ALA A 63 9.32 0.41 -4.85
CA ALA A 63 8.64 0.78 -6.09
C ALA A 63 9.55 0.71 -7.32
N ALA A 64 10.85 1.01 -7.17
CA ALA A 64 11.84 0.93 -8.25
C ALA A 64 12.29 -0.52 -8.55
N ALA A 65 12.22 -1.43 -7.58
CA ALA A 65 12.52 -2.85 -7.78
C ALA A 65 11.35 -3.63 -8.42
N GLY A 66 10.14 -3.07 -8.38
CA GLY A 66 8.96 -3.53 -9.11
C GLY A 66 8.35 -4.84 -8.58
N ALA A 67 7.37 -5.36 -9.33
CA ALA A 67 6.66 -6.60 -9.01
C ALA A 67 7.57 -7.82 -8.73
N PRO A 68 8.69 -8.05 -9.46
CA PRO A 68 9.57 -9.19 -9.20
C PRO A 68 10.19 -9.21 -7.80
N PHE A 69 10.54 -8.04 -7.25
CA PHE A 69 11.09 -7.95 -5.90
C PHE A 69 10.04 -8.23 -4.83
N GLU A 70 8.81 -7.76 -5.04
CA GLU A 70 7.73 -8.05 -4.09
C GLU A 70 7.36 -9.54 -4.11
N GLU A 71 7.36 -10.20 -5.27
CA GLU A 71 7.18 -11.66 -5.35
C GLU A 71 8.28 -12.40 -4.58
N GLN A 72 9.55 -12.02 -4.75
CA GLN A 72 10.68 -12.58 -3.99
C GLN A 72 10.50 -12.42 -2.48
N LEU A 73 10.03 -11.26 -2.02
CA LEU A 73 9.77 -11.06 -0.59
C LEU A 73 8.66 -11.98 -0.06
N ARG A 74 7.60 -12.23 -0.84
CA ARG A 74 6.53 -13.14 -0.44
C ARG A 74 7.00 -14.58 -0.37
N GLU A 75 7.74 -15.03 -1.39
CA GLU A 75 8.39 -16.34 -1.37
C GLU A 75 9.24 -16.53 -0.11
N ALA A 76 10.07 -15.53 0.22
CA ALA A 76 10.91 -15.58 1.41
C ALA A 76 10.09 -15.63 2.71
N VAL A 77 8.97 -14.88 2.83
CA VAL A 77 8.10 -14.94 4.01
C VAL A 77 7.46 -16.32 4.17
N ILE A 78 6.96 -16.91 3.08
CA ILE A 78 6.37 -18.26 3.06
C ILE A 78 7.41 -19.27 3.56
N LEU A 79 8.55 -19.34 2.89
CA LEU A 79 9.58 -20.33 3.17
C LEU A 79 10.18 -20.14 4.56
N ALA A 80 10.45 -18.91 4.99
CA ALA A 80 10.99 -18.64 6.32
C ALA A 80 10.02 -19.09 7.42
N THR A 81 8.72 -18.83 7.25
CA THR A 81 7.70 -19.19 8.25
C THR A 81 7.60 -20.71 8.38
N LEU A 82 7.63 -21.43 7.26
CA LEU A 82 7.59 -22.90 7.24
C LEU A 82 8.88 -23.55 7.77
N VAL A 83 10.05 -22.96 7.51
CA VAL A 83 11.31 -23.38 8.16
C VAL A 83 11.23 -23.21 9.67
N GLN A 84 10.64 -22.12 10.16
CA GLN A 84 10.51 -21.86 11.59
C GLN A 84 9.45 -22.75 12.25
N ARG A 85 8.45 -23.21 11.49
CA ARG A 85 7.33 -24.04 11.96
C ARG A 85 7.10 -25.24 11.02
N PRO A 86 7.98 -26.25 11.04
CA PRO A 86 7.90 -27.40 10.11
C PRO A 86 6.58 -28.16 10.18
N ALA A 87 5.91 -28.18 11.34
CA ALA A 87 4.60 -28.81 11.51
C ALA A 87 3.51 -28.25 10.57
N LEU A 88 3.64 -27.01 10.10
CA LEU A 88 2.69 -26.40 9.15
C LEU A 88 2.92 -26.85 7.70
N VAL A 89 4.05 -27.48 7.38
CA VAL A 89 4.39 -27.87 6.00
C VAL A 89 3.34 -28.81 5.41
N THR A 90 2.80 -29.73 6.22
CA THR A 90 1.78 -30.71 5.82
C THR A 90 0.50 -30.06 5.29
N ASP A 91 0.12 -28.90 5.82
CA ASP A 91 -1.06 -28.14 5.36
C ASP A 91 -0.85 -27.48 3.99
N PHE A 92 0.41 -27.25 3.60
CA PHE A 92 0.76 -26.47 2.40
C PHE A 92 1.56 -27.26 1.36
N VAL A 93 1.64 -28.58 1.45
CA VAL A 93 2.43 -29.42 0.50
C VAL A 93 2.04 -29.13 -0.94
N ALA A 94 0.74 -29.15 -1.27
CA ALA A 94 0.28 -28.91 -2.64
C ALA A 94 0.59 -27.47 -3.13
N ASP A 95 0.59 -26.48 -2.23
CA ASP A 95 0.95 -25.11 -2.57
C ASP A 95 2.45 -24.95 -2.76
N LEU A 96 3.26 -25.61 -1.93
CA LEU A 96 4.71 -25.71 -2.10
C LEU A 96 5.04 -26.40 -3.43
N GLU A 97 4.42 -27.51 -3.78
CA GLU A 97 4.65 -28.18 -5.07
C GLU A 97 4.38 -27.26 -6.27
N ARG A 98 3.36 -26.40 -6.17
CA ARG A 98 3.01 -25.42 -7.22
C ARG A 98 3.83 -24.12 -7.16
N LEU A 99 4.55 -23.87 -6.08
CA LEU A 99 5.30 -22.63 -5.88
C LEU A 99 6.47 -22.53 -6.87
N GLU A 100 6.33 -21.69 -7.90
CA GLU A 100 7.47 -21.24 -8.70
C GLU A 100 8.30 -20.27 -7.85
N THR A 101 9.57 -20.57 -7.58
CA THR A 101 10.48 -19.67 -6.87
C THR A 101 11.35 -18.89 -7.85
N SER A 102 11.63 -17.63 -7.54
CA SER A 102 12.41 -16.74 -8.40
C SER A 102 13.91 -16.69 -8.09
N GLN A 103 14.35 -17.33 -7.00
CA GLN A 103 15.75 -17.41 -6.58
C GLN A 103 16.19 -18.86 -6.33
N PRO A 104 17.44 -19.23 -6.68
CA PRO A 104 17.95 -20.59 -6.43
C PRO A 104 17.91 -20.98 -4.95
N GLU A 105 18.17 -20.05 -4.04
CA GLU A 105 18.13 -20.27 -2.60
C GLU A 105 16.71 -20.56 -2.10
N HIS A 106 15.71 -19.92 -2.70
CA HIS A 106 14.31 -20.19 -2.39
C HIS A 106 13.93 -21.60 -2.87
N GLU A 107 14.35 -22.00 -4.07
CA GLU A 107 14.08 -23.34 -4.60
C GLU A 107 14.73 -24.44 -3.74
N ALA A 108 15.97 -24.21 -3.29
CA ALA A 108 16.68 -25.14 -2.43
C ALA A 108 15.91 -25.38 -1.11
N VAL A 109 15.41 -24.31 -0.49
CA VAL A 109 14.64 -24.40 0.76
C VAL A 109 13.27 -25.01 0.52
N ARG A 110 12.57 -24.63 -0.55
CA ARG A 110 11.29 -25.24 -0.95
C ARG A 110 11.44 -26.76 -1.12
N THR A 111 12.46 -27.19 -1.86
CA THR A 111 12.74 -28.61 -2.09
C THR A 111 13.06 -29.33 -0.79
N ALA A 112 13.87 -28.71 0.08
CA ALA A 112 14.17 -29.28 1.40
C ALA A 112 12.92 -29.41 2.28
N LEU A 113 12.04 -28.41 2.31
CA LEU A 113 10.78 -28.47 3.06
C LEU A 113 9.86 -29.59 2.56
N ILE A 114 9.78 -29.81 1.24
CA ILE A 114 8.97 -30.89 0.65
C ILE A 114 9.58 -32.27 0.96
N ALA A 115 10.91 -32.38 0.89
CA ALA A 115 11.61 -33.65 1.08
C ALA A 115 11.68 -34.08 2.55
N ALA A 116 11.59 -33.14 3.48
CA ALA A 116 11.85 -33.38 4.89
C ALA A 116 10.53 -33.55 5.65
N GLU A 117 10.16 -34.80 5.95
CA GLU A 117 9.00 -35.11 6.78
C GLU A 117 9.28 -34.72 8.25
N ASP A 118 8.68 -33.61 8.70
CA ASP A 118 8.79 -33.09 10.08
C ASP A 118 10.24 -32.83 10.55
N ALA A 119 11.09 -32.36 9.64
CA ALA A 119 12.49 -32.14 9.95
C ALA A 119 12.73 -30.82 10.69
N GLY A 120 13.59 -30.91 11.72
CA GLY A 120 14.10 -29.73 12.42
C GLY A 120 15.04 -28.89 11.54
N LYS A 121 15.34 -27.69 12.03
CA LYS A 121 16.16 -26.70 11.31
C LYS A 121 17.54 -27.21 10.85
N ASP A 122 18.19 -28.04 11.65
CA ASP A 122 19.53 -28.58 11.33
C ASP A 122 19.50 -29.51 10.10
N GLU A 123 18.45 -30.31 9.96
CA GLU A 123 18.28 -31.19 8.81
C GLU A 123 17.90 -30.39 7.56
N LEU A 124 17.04 -29.37 7.71
CA LEU A 124 16.77 -28.43 6.63
C LEU A 124 18.06 -27.74 6.17
N GLU A 125 18.90 -27.28 7.10
CA GLU A 125 20.20 -26.67 6.78
C GLU A 125 21.13 -27.65 6.05
N ARG A 126 21.13 -28.93 6.44
CA ARG A 126 21.90 -29.97 5.75
C ARG A 126 21.42 -30.19 4.31
N LEU A 127 20.11 -30.12 4.08
CA LEU A 127 19.49 -30.37 2.77
C LEU A 127 19.63 -29.17 1.80
N CYS A 128 19.35 -27.95 2.26
CA CYS A 128 19.37 -26.76 1.40
C CYS A 128 20.66 -25.92 1.50
N GLY A 129 21.47 -26.15 2.54
CA GLY A 129 22.67 -25.39 2.83
C GLY A 129 22.41 -24.12 3.67
N ALA A 130 23.36 -23.81 4.57
CA ALA A 130 23.31 -22.63 5.44
C ALA A 130 23.13 -21.31 4.68
N HIS A 131 23.73 -21.19 3.49
CA HIS A 131 23.61 -19.99 2.66
C HIS A 131 22.16 -19.71 2.25
N ALA A 132 21.40 -20.75 1.90
CA ALA A 132 20.03 -20.59 1.44
C ALA A 132 19.12 -20.11 2.58
N LEU A 133 19.29 -20.68 3.77
CA LEU A 133 18.60 -20.21 4.98
C LEU A 133 18.99 -18.76 5.30
N GLU A 134 20.28 -18.43 5.31
CA GLU A 134 20.74 -17.05 5.56
C GLU A 134 20.08 -16.05 4.60
N LYS A 135 20.00 -16.38 3.31
CA LYS A 135 19.39 -15.53 2.29
C LYS A 135 17.91 -15.29 2.52
N ILE A 136 17.15 -16.33 2.88
CA ILE A 136 15.72 -16.21 3.17
C ILE A 136 15.47 -15.37 4.43
N PHE A 137 16.30 -15.50 5.46
CA PHE A 137 16.15 -14.76 6.71
C PHE A 137 16.77 -13.35 6.70
N ALA A 138 17.62 -13.02 5.72
CA ALA A 138 18.32 -11.72 5.68
C ALA A 138 17.38 -10.49 5.58
N PRO A 139 16.34 -10.47 4.72
CA PRO A 139 15.48 -9.30 4.55
C PRO A 139 14.78 -8.89 5.84
N ARG A 140 14.80 -7.59 6.16
CA ARG A 140 14.12 -7.07 7.36
C ARG A 140 12.61 -7.34 7.33
N HIS A 141 11.98 -7.27 6.16
CA HIS A 141 10.54 -7.54 6.00
C HIS A 141 10.16 -8.97 6.39
N VAL A 142 11.01 -9.94 6.08
CA VAL A 142 10.84 -11.33 6.51
C VAL A 142 10.92 -11.40 8.02
N ARG A 143 12.01 -10.90 8.63
CA ARG A 143 12.23 -10.99 10.09
C ARG A 143 11.17 -10.32 10.96
N ILE A 144 10.44 -9.33 10.45
CA ILE A 144 9.36 -8.66 11.20
C ILE A 144 7.98 -9.27 10.93
N SER A 145 7.88 -10.26 10.04
CA SER A 145 6.63 -10.92 9.69
C SER A 145 5.97 -11.52 10.94
N PRO A 146 4.64 -11.36 11.12
CA PRO A 146 3.94 -11.91 12.26
C PRO A 146 4.11 -13.43 12.42
N GLY A 147 4.13 -14.19 11.32
CA GLY A 147 4.24 -15.66 11.34
C GLY A 147 5.58 -16.19 11.88
N LEU A 148 6.62 -15.35 11.87
CA LEU A 148 7.96 -15.67 12.36
C LEU A 148 8.18 -15.36 13.83
N ARG A 149 7.20 -14.74 14.49
CA ARG A 149 7.32 -14.41 15.91
C ARG A 149 7.21 -15.69 16.75
N PRO A 150 8.11 -15.92 17.73
CA PRO A 150 8.05 -17.13 18.55
C PRO A 150 6.81 -17.23 19.45
N ASP A 151 6.18 -16.09 19.78
CA ASP A 151 5.09 -15.97 20.74
C ASP A 151 3.68 -16.04 20.11
N VAL A 152 3.57 -16.16 18.78
CA VAL A 152 2.25 -16.27 18.13
C VAL A 152 1.78 -17.72 18.01
N PRO A 153 0.47 -18.00 18.15
CA PRO A 153 -0.11 -19.31 17.88
C PRO A 153 0.15 -19.78 16.45
N ASP A 154 0.19 -21.11 16.25
CA ASP A 154 0.37 -21.72 14.91
C ASP A 154 -0.69 -21.26 13.92
N ASP A 155 -1.96 -21.10 14.34
CA ASP A 155 -3.03 -20.55 13.51
C ASP A 155 -2.68 -19.18 12.91
N THR A 156 -1.96 -18.32 13.65
CA THR A 156 -1.54 -17.02 13.13
C THR A 156 -0.50 -17.18 12.03
N ALA A 157 0.45 -18.08 12.22
CA ALA A 157 1.48 -18.35 11.23
C ALA A 157 0.90 -19.04 9.98
N GLN A 158 -0.04 -19.95 10.17
CA GLN A 158 -0.80 -20.61 9.11
C GLN A 158 -1.57 -19.57 8.26
N MET A 159 -2.28 -18.64 8.91
CA MET A 159 -2.96 -17.53 8.24
C MET A 159 -1.99 -16.66 7.42
N VAL A 160 -0.82 -16.36 7.97
CA VAL A 160 0.21 -15.59 7.25
C VAL A 160 0.70 -16.35 6.02
N VAL A 161 1.02 -17.64 6.13
CA VAL A 161 1.47 -18.44 4.98
C VAL A 161 0.39 -18.50 3.90
N ALA A 162 -0.86 -18.77 4.27
CA ALA A 162 -1.99 -18.80 3.35
C ALA A 162 -2.21 -17.46 2.65
N GLU A 163 -2.15 -16.35 3.39
CA GLU A 163 -2.31 -15.01 2.85
C GLU A 163 -1.18 -14.66 1.84
N GLU A 164 0.06 -15.03 2.16
CA GLU A 164 1.19 -14.75 1.30
C GLU A 164 1.17 -15.58 0.00
N PHE A 165 0.74 -16.85 0.06
CA PHE A 165 0.44 -17.66 -1.13
C PHE A 165 -0.67 -17.04 -1.98
N ALA A 166 -1.78 -16.63 -1.37
CA ALA A 166 -2.91 -16.03 -2.08
C ALA A 166 -2.49 -14.75 -2.82
N LYS A 167 -1.70 -13.89 -2.17
CA LYS A 167 -1.18 -12.66 -2.78
C LYS A 167 -0.20 -12.93 -3.91
N LEU A 168 0.65 -13.96 -3.78
CA LEU A 168 1.57 -14.37 -4.84
C LEU A 168 0.82 -14.87 -6.08
N THR A 169 -0.16 -15.75 -5.88
CA THR A 169 -1.02 -16.28 -6.95
C THR A 169 -1.80 -15.17 -7.64
N ALA A 170 -2.46 -14.28 -6.88
CA ALA A 170 -3.24 -13.18 -7.46
C ALA A 170 -2.38 -12.25 -8.34
N ARG A 171 -1.15 -11.95 -7.90
CA ARG A 171 -0.24 -11.08 -8.65
C ARG A 171 0.29 -11.73 -9.92
N ARG A 172 0.66 -13.01 -9.84
CA ARG A 172 1.11 -13.76 -11.02
C ARG A 172 -0.03 -13.97 -12.02
N GLY A 173 -1.25 -14.20 -11.53
CA GLY A 173 -2.47 -14.25 -12.35
C GLY A 173 -2.69 -12.94 -13.09
N ALA A 174 -2.72 -11.81 -12.39
CA ALA A 174 -2.89 -10.50 -13.00
C ALA A 174 -1.78 -10.18 -14.02
N ARG A 175 -0.53 -10.57 -13.74
CA ARG A 175 0.58 -10.39 -14.69
C ARG A 175 0.38 -11.23 -15.95
N ARG A 176 0.01 -12.51 -15.82
CA ARG A 176 -0.28 -13.41 -16.97
C ARG A 176 -1.44 -12.86 -17.81
N GLU A 177 -2.51 -12.38 -17.18
CA GLU A 177 -3.64 -11.76 -17.88
C GLU A 177 -3.23 -10.51 -18.66
N ILE A 178 -2.37 -9.65 -18.10
CA ILE A 178 -1.84 -8.48 -18.81
C ILE A 178 -0.97 -8.90 -19.99
N GLU A 179 -0.09 -9.88 -19.81
CA GLU A 179 0.77 -10.40 -20.88
C GLU A 179 -0.04 -11.03 -22.02
N ASP A 180 -1.10 -11.77 -21.70
CA ASP A 180 -2.02 -12.34 -22.68
C ASP A 180 -2.78 -11.24 -23.43
N ALA A 181 -3.33 -10.24 -22.72
CA ALA A 181 -3.99 -9.09 -23.33
C ALA A 181 -3.07 -8.28 -24.24
N LEU A 182 -1.78 -8.15 -23.90
CA LEU A 182 -0.79 -7.49 -24.75
C LEU A 182 -0.52 -8.28 -26.03
N ARG A 183 -0.42 -9.62 -25.96
CA ARG A 183 -0.27 -10.48 -27.15
C ARG A 183 -1.50 -10.40 -28.07
N ASP A 184 -2.69 -10.34 -27.52
CA ASP A 184 -3.93 -10.13 -28.29
C ASP A 184 -3.91 -8.77 -29.00
N VAL A 185 -3.44 -7.72 -28.33
CA VAL A 185 -3.29 -6.40 -28.95
C VAL A 185 -2.30 -6.43 -30.10
N GLU A 186 -1.11 -7.01 -29.92
CA GLU A 186 -0.05 -7.14 -30.95
C GLU A 186 -0.51 -7.90 -32.19
N GLY A 187 -1.24 -9.01 -32.03
CA GLY A 187 -1.79 -9.80 -33.13
C GLY A 187 -2.88 -9.07 -33.94
N LEU A 188 -3.42 -7.97 -33.41
CA LEU A 188 -4.50 -7.21 -34.02
C LEU A 188 -4.08 -5.78 -34.45
N VAL A 189 -2.78 -5.46 -34.43
CA VAL A 189 -2.19 -4.15 -34.77
C VAL A 189 -2.37 -3.82 -36.26
N ASP A 190 -2.44 -4.81 -37.16
CA ASP A 190 -2.47 -4.55 -38.60
C ASP A 190 -3.82 -3.97 -39.10
N GLU A 191 -4.92 -4.11 -38.36
CA GLU A 191 -6.26 -3.66 -38.82
C GLU A 191 -7.04 -2.83 -37.77
N GLY A 192 -6.66 -2.86 -36.49
CA GLY A 192 -7.46 -2.30 -35.38
C GLY A 192 -6.86 -1.11 -34.62
N LEU A 193 -5.69 -0.61 -35.02
CA LEU A 193 -4.87 0.32 -34.22
C LEU A 193 -5.62 1.61 -33.82
N THR A 194 -6.32 2.23 -34.76
CA THR A 194 -7.02 3.51 -34.53
C THR A 194 -8.23 3.35 -33.60
N TRP A 195 -8.98 2.26 -33.75
CA TRP A 195 -10.17 2.00 -32.93
C TRP A 195 -9.79 1.68 -31.49
N ARG A 196 -8.71 0.90 -31.28
CA ARG A 196 -8.22 0.57 -29.92
C ARG A 196 -7.50 1.72 -29.23
N LEU A 197 -6.78 2.57 -29.97
CA LEU A 197 -6.19 3.78 -29.37
C LEU A 197 -7.30 4.72 -28.86
N GLY A 198 -8.41 4.81 -29.59
CA GLY A 198 -9.63 5.50 -29.13
C GLY A 198 -10.22 4.87 -27.87
N GLN A 199 -10.38 3.55 -27.83
CA GLN A 199 -10.91 2.84 -26.66
C GLN A 199 -9.97 2.88 -25.43
N ALA A 200 -8.66 2.81 -25.62
CA ALA A 200 -7.69 2.91 -24.53
C ALA A 200 -7.64 4.34 -23.96
N ALA A 201 -7.71 5.37 -24.81
CA ALA A 201 -7.84 6.76 -24.36
C ALA A 201 -9.14 6.97 -23.58
N GLU A 202 -10.24 6.36 -24.02
CA GLU A 202 -11.52 6.42 -23.34
C GLU A 202 -11.51 5.66 -22.00
N ALA A 203 -10.92 4.46 -21.94
CA ALA A 203 -10.78 3.67 -20.71
C ALA A 203 -9.86 4.34 -19.67
N VAL A 204 -8.75 4.96 -20.09
CA VAL A 204 -7.88 5.75 -19.20
C VAL A 204 -8.59 7.01 -18.69
N ASN A 205 -9.40 7.64 -19.54
CA ASN A 205 -10.21 8.78 -19.12
C ASN A 205 -11.30 8.36 -18.12
N GLN A 206 -11.96 7.22 -18.36
CA GLN A 206 -12.95 6.61 -17.46
C GLN A 206 -12.33 6.14 -16.14
N SER A 207 -11.12 5.59 -16.13
CA SER A 207 -10.43 5.21 -14.88
C SER A 207 -9.95 6.44 -14.09
N SER A 208 -9.57 7.51 -14.79
CA SER A 208 -9.20 8.79 -14.18
C SER A 208 -10.41 9.53 -13.58
N LEU A 209 -11.61 9.30 -14.13
CA LEU A 209 -12.88 9.81 -13.62
C LEU A 209 -13.49 8.90 -12.53
N GLY A 210 -13.33 7.57 -12.65
CA GLY A 210 -13.89 6.56 -11.75
C GLY A 210 -13.27 6.51 -10.34
N ALA A 211 -12.06 7.06 -10.16
CA ALA A 211 -11.47 7.26 -8.83
C ALA A 211 -11.95 8.55 -8.14
N ARG A 212 -12.78 9.38 -8.81
CA ARG A 212 -13.17 10.72 -8.35
C ARG A 212 -14.67 11.02 -8.36
N GLU A 213 -15.52 10.01 -8.51
CA GLU A 213 -16.95 10.15 -8.25
C GLU A 213 -17.38 9.42 -6.96
N ASP A 214 -16.73 9.70 -5.83
CA ASP A 214 -17.49 9.74 -4.58
C ASP A 214 -18.15 11.13 -4.51
N ARG A 215 -19.24 11.28 -5.27
CA ARG A 215 -20.09 12.48 -5.27
C ARG A 215 -21.00 12.48 -4.04
N THR A 216 -20.43 12.18 -2.86
CA THR A 216 -21.12 12.41 -1.60
C THR A 216 -20.88 13.86 -1.19
N GLU A 217 -21.87 14.72 -1.42
CA GLU A 217 -21.87 16.09 -0.90
C GLU A 217 -22.06 16.05 0.62
N TYR A 218 -21.10 16.58 1.37
CA TYR A 218 -21.13 16.67 2.83
C TYR A 218 -21.49 18.09 3.27
N ASP A 219 -22.41 18.19 4.21
CA ASP A 219 -22.79 19.44 4.89
C ASP A 219 -22.27 19.42 6.34
N LEU A 220 -21.94 20.61 6.88
CA LEU A 220 -21.61 20.75 8.30
C LEU A 220 -22.88 20.91 9.13
N GLY A 221 -23.02 20.07 10.16
CA GLY A 221 -24.08 20.17 11.15
C GLY A 221 -23.86 21.30 12.17
N PRO A 222 -24.87 21.66 12.99
CA PRO A 222 -24.77 22.71 14.02
C PRO A 222 -23.69 22.47 15.07
N ASN A 223 -23.27 21.22 15.26
CA ASN A 223 -22.21 20.78 16.17
C ASN A 223 -20.84 20.63 15.47
N GLY A 224 -20.72 21.00 14.19
CA GLY A 224 -19.48 20.88 13.41
C GLY A 224 -19.19 19.49 12.86
N ALA A 225 -20.07 18.50 13.05
CA ALA A 225 -19.91 17.17 12.47
C ALA A 225 -20.21 17.21 10.95
N ARG A 226 -19.42 16.48 10.15
CA ARG A 226 -19.69 16.27 8.72
C ARG A 226 -20.79 15.22 8.57
N MET A 227 -21.92 15.61 8.00
CA MET A 227 -23.04 14.71 7.71
C MET A 227 -23.31 14.69 6.22
N LYS A 228 -23.75 13.54 5.70
CA LYS A 228 -24.14 13.44 4.28
C LYS A 228 -25.38 14.29 4.04
N ARG A 229 -25.43 15.02 2.93
CA ARG A 229 -26.53 15.94 2.59
C ARG A 229 -27.90 15.24 2.54
N ASP A 230 -27.92 13.99 2.08
CA ASP A 230 -29.12 13.16 2.01
C ASP A 230 -29.64 12.77 3.41
N GLU A 231 -28.73 12.45 4.35
CA GLU A 231 -29.08 12.16 5.74
C GLU A 231 -29.65 13.39 6.45
N LYS A 232 -29.06 14.57 6.22
CA LYS A 232 -29.57 15.84 6.75
C LYS A 232 -30.97 16.17 6.21
N SER A 233 -31.18 16.01 4.90
CA SER A 233 -32.48 16.28 4.27
C SER A 233 -33.56 15.30 4.75
N ALA A 234 -33.21 14.02 4.92
CA ALA A 234 -34.10 13.02 5.49
C ALA A 234 -34.46 13.31 6.96
N PHE A 235 -33.48 13.78 7.74
CA PHE A 235 -33.70 14.20 9.13
C PHE A 235 -34.60 15.44 9.22
N ASP A 236 -34.36 16.48 8.42
CA ASP A 236 -35.19 17.70 8.39
C ASP A 236 -36.64 17.39 7.96
N ALA A 237 -36.81 16.46 7.01
CA ALA A 237 -38.12 15.96 6.60
C ALA A 237 -38.84 15.17 7.71
N LEU A 238 -38.09 14.51 8.61
CA LEU A 238 -38.63 13.82 9.77
C LEU A 238 -39.03 14.82 10.87
N VAL A 239 -38.18 15.80 11.16
CA VAL A 239 -38.40 16.83 12.18
C VAL A 239 -39.59 17.73 11.82
N SER A 240 -39.74 18.11 10.55
CA SER A 240 -40.88 18.93 10.09
C SER A 240 -42.24 18.23 10.21
N LYS A 241 -42.27 16.89 10.26
CA LYS A 241 -43.50 16.11 10.51
C LYS A 241 -43.86 16.02 12.00
N ILE A 242 -42.93 16.34 12.91
CA ILE A 242 -43.19 16.40 14.35
C ILE A 242 -43.81 17.77 14.66
N ASN A 243 -45.10 17.92 14.33
CA ASN A 243 -45.88 19.08 14.77
C ASN A 243 -46.06 19.02 16.29
N TYR A 244 -45.39 19.93 17.00
CA TYR A 244 -45.61 20.19 18.42
C TYR A 244 -46.95 20.92 18.58
N THR A 245 -48.05 20.17 18.71
CA THR A 245 -49.35 20.75 19.05
C THR A 245 -49.29 21.31 20.48
N LYS A 246 -49.03 22.61 20.60
CA LYS A 246 -49.19 23.37 21.84
C LYS A 246 -50.66 23.32 22.25
N ARG A 247 -50.99 22.44 23.19
CA ARG A 247 -52.32 22.39 23.83
C ARG A 247 -52.50 23.68 24.63
N GLY A 248 -53.24 24.63 24.07
CA GLY A 248 -53.67 25.83 24.77
C GLY A 248 -54.51 25.45 25.99
N GLY A 249 -53.96 25.61 27.18
CA GLY A 249 -54.70 25.55 28.43
C GLY A 249 -55.53 26.82 28.59
N ARG A 250 -56.84 26.71 28.39
CA ARG A 250 -57.82 27.61 29.01
C ARG A 250 -58.01 27.15 30.45
N GLY A 251 -57.77 28.03 31.40
CA GLY A 251 -58.15 27.89 32.81
C GLY A 251 -58.72 29.22 33.27
N ALA A 252 -59.98 29.13 33.75
CA ALA A 252 -60.84 30.08 34.46
C ALA A 252 -60.29 31.46 34.83
#